data_AF-B0CTD5-F1
#
_entry.id   AF-B0CTD5-F1
#
_cell.length_a   1.000
_cell.length_b   1.000
_cell.length_c   1.000
_cell.angle_alpha   90.00
_cell.angle_beta   90.00
_cell.angle_gamma   90.00
#
_symmetry.space_group_name_H-M   'P 1'
#
loop_
_entity.id
_entity.type
_entity.pdbx_description
1 polymer ?
#
loop_
_entity_poly.entity_id
_entity_poly.type
_entity_poly.pdbx_seq_one_letter_code
_entity_poly.pdbx_strand_id
1 'polypeptide(L)'
;MADTPETSQTLATAGSSQTAATPLSQTAATPPSQTVATPDSPPRIPRTHTSPAIIKMLKTLPLVSILQMNKEIEEKNAVRSRKTFNHLFDPTAHTVPGSDEASLVSLDDADLNRFRIPSFAASFPNLIYAKLAKWIADEEIKEKPALAFPQLL
;
A
#
# COMPACT_ATOMS: atom_id res chain seq x y z
N MET A 1 3.67 65.30 15.98
CA MET A 1 4.38 66.09 14.96
C MET A 1 5.62 65.31 14.57
N ALA A 2 5.87 65.23 13.26
CA ALA A 2 6.84 64.38 12.53
C ALA A 2 8.30 64.60 12.98
N ASP A 3 9.31 63.78 12.66
CA ASP A 3 9.74 63.21 11.38
C ASP A 3 10.73 62.05 11.56
N THR A 4 10.75 61.11 10.61
CA THR A 4 11.89 60.24 10.26
C THR A 4 13.01 61.06 9.58
N PRO A 5 14.27 60.57 9.55
CA PRO A 5 14.73 60.08 8.26
C PRO A 5 15.69 58.88 8.27
N GLU A 6 15.76 58.33 7.05
CA GLU A 6 16.51 57.23 6.47
C GLU A 6 17.98 57.03 6.89
N THR A 7 18.43 55.79 6.73
CA THR A 7 19.84 55.48 6.44
C THR A 7 19.88 54.38 5.37
N SER A 8 20.32 54.73 4.17
CA SER A 8 20.77 53.78 3.14
C SER A 8 22.01 54.34 2.48
N GLN A 9 23.10 53.58 2.52
CA GLN A 9 24.39 53.66 1.81
C GLN A 9 25.24 52.48 2.37
N THR A 10 26.07 51.67 1.70
CA THR A 10 26.83 51.83 0.44
C THR A 10 27.62 50.52 0.12
N LEU A 11 27.86 50.27 -1.19
CA LEU A 11 28.93 49.53 -1.93
C LEU A 11 29.25 48.01 -1.82
N ALA A 12 29.06 47.35 -2.98
CA ALA A 12 29.95 46.52 -3.83
C ALA A 12 31.19 45.75 -3.29
N THR A 13 31.37 44.49 -3.75
CA THR A 13 32.45 44.03 -4.70
C THR A 13 32.51 42.49 -4.80
N ALA A 14 32.88 42.01 -6.01
CA ALA A 14 32.85 40.64 -6.53
C ALA A 14 33.85 39.64 -5.92
N GLY A 15 33.54 38.34 -6.08
CA GLY A 15 34.46 37.22 -5.88
C GLY A 15 34.02 35.99 -6.68
N SER A 16 34.81 35.65 -7.70
CA SER A 16 34.63 34.54 -8.64
C SER A 16 35.03 33.20 -8.03
N SER A 17 34.31 32.11 -8.34
CA SER A 17 34.89 30.81 -8.76
C SER A 17 33.80 29.77 -9.09
N GLN A 18 33.95 29.18 -10.27
CA GLN A 18 33.10 28.14 -10.86
C GLN A 18 33.46 26.76 -10.30
N THR A 19 32.50 25.85 -10.12
CA THR A 19 32.72 24.41 -10.39
C THR A 19 31.41 23.68 -10.73
N ALA A 20 31.37 23.17 -11.96
CA ALA A 20 30.67 22.00 -12.50
C ALA A 20 29.23 21.66 -12.02
N ALA A 21 28.26 21.87 -12.91
CA ALA A 21 26.94 21.24 -12.85
C ALA A 21 27.02 19.78 -13.32
N THR A 22 26.59 18.84 -12.48
CA THR A 22 26.34 17.44 -12.84
C THR A 22 24.88 17.31 -13.30
N PRO A 23 24.58 16.73 -14.48
CA PRO A 23 23.20 16.53 -14.91
C PRO A 23 22.58 15.34 -14.16
N LEU A 24 21.54 15.59 -13.37
CA LEU A 24 20.66 14.55 -12.82
C LEU A 24 19.86 13.92 -13.96
N SER A 25 20.11 12.64 -14.21
CA SER A 25 19.34 11.81 -15.14
C SER A 25 17.86 11.78 -14.73
N GLN A 26 16.99 12.21 -15.63
CA GLN A 26 15.54 12.06 -15.51
C GLN A 26 15.18 10.59 -15.71
N THR A 27 14.63 9.96 -14.67
CA THR A 27 13.90 8.69 -14.82
C THR A 27 12.42 9.01 -15.09
N ALA A 28 11.90 8.38 -16.14
CA ALA A 28 10.60 8.61 -16.73
C ALA A 28 9.42 8.48 -15.75
N ALA A 29 8.46 9.38 -15.89
CA ALA A 29 7.20 9.41 -15.16
C ALA A 29 6.36 8.15 -15.45
N THR A 30 5.98 7.44 -14.39
CA THR A 30 4.89 6.45 -14.41
C THR A 30 3.55 7.20 -14.36
N PRO A 31 2.52 6.84 -15.15
CA PRO A 31 1.25 7.55 -15.13
C PRO A 31 0.53 7.36 -13.79
N PRO A 32 -0.09 8.43 -13.22
CA PRO A 32 -0.83 8.31 -11.98
C PRO A 32 -2.10 7.47 -12.22
N SER A 33 -2.24 6.38 -11.46
CA SER A 33 -3.54 5.72 -11.27
C SER A 33 -4.48 6.72 -10.60
N GLN A 34 -5.43 7.25 -11.35
CA GLN A 34 -6.45 8.17 -10.84
C GLN A 34 -7.38 7.40 -9.90
N THR A 35 -7.05 7.43 -8.61
CA THR A 35 -8.05 7.23 -7.56
C THR A 35 -8.73 8.57 -7.38
N VAL A 36 -10.02 8.66 -7.70
CA VAL A 36 -10.84 9.86 -7.45
C VAL A 36 -10.79 10.13 -5.94
N ALA A 37 -9.99 11.12 -5.54
CA ALA A 37 -9.86 11.54 -4.16
C ALA A 37 -11.10 12.33 -3.76
N THR A 38 -11.77 11.89 -2.69
CA THR A 38 -12.74 12.72 -1.98
C THR A 38 -11.96 13.92 -1.40
N PRO A 39 -12.36 15.19 -1.65
CA PRO A 39 -11.49 16.34 -1.47
C PRO A 39 -11.26 16.78 0.00
N ASP A 40 -11.70 16.02 1.00
CA ASP A 40 -11.80 16.53 2.38
C ASP A 40 -10.96 15.77 3.42
N SER A 41 -10.07 14.85 3.01
CA SER A 41 -9.14 14.21 3.95
C SER A 41 -7.73 14.82 3.86
N PRO A 42 -7.16 15.37 4.94
CA PRO A 42 -5.79 15.88 4.91
C PRO A 42 -4.79 14.76 4.59
N PRO A 43 -3.65 15.08 3.93
CA PRO A 43 -2.63 14.10 3.58
C PRO A 43 -2.13 13.37 4.84
N ARG A 44 -2.20 12.04 4.84
CA ARG A 44 -1.71 11.24 5.96
C ARG A 44 -0.19 11.31 6.00
N ILE A 45 0.36 11.90 7.06
CA ILE A 45 1.81 11.87 7.33
C ILE A 45 2.18 10.43 7.71
N PRO A 46 3.10 9.77 6.97
CA PRO A 46 3.57 8.44 7.33
C PRO A 46 4.23 8.48 8.71
N ARG A 47 3.67 7.75 9.67
CA ARG A 47 4.29 7.54 10.98
C ARG A 47 5.01 6.21 10.96
N THR A 48 6.28 6.23 10.61
CA THR A 48 7.14 5.05 10.67
C THR A 48 7.83 4.97 12.03
N HIS A 49 7.93 3.77 12.60
CA HIS A 49 8.76 3.56 13.78
C HIS A 49 10.23 3.73 13.39
N THR A 50 10.97 4.55 14.12
CA THR A 50 12.42 4.77 13.90
C THR A 50 13.30 3.82 14.72
N SER A 51 12.73 3.16 15.73
CA SER A 51 13.49 2.25 16.59
C SER A 51 13.87 0.96 15.85
N PRO A 52 15.16 0.62 15.75
CA PRO A 52 15.62 -0.61 15.09
C PRO A 52 15.04 -1.88 15.72
N ALA A 53 14.85 -1.89 17.05
CA ALA A 53 14.29 -3.02 17.75
C ALA A 53 12.82 -3.26 17.37
N ILE A 54 12.03 -2.19 17.25
CA ILE A 54 10.62 -2.28 16.85
C ILE A 54 10.51 -2.74 15.39
N ILE A 55 11.32 -2.16 14.49
CA ILE A 55 11.35 -2.58 13.08
C ILE A 55 11.69 -4.07 12.97
N LYS A 56 12.71 -4.54 13.70
CA LYS A 56 13.09 -5.96 13.72
C LYS A 56 11.92 -6.83 14.18
N MET A 57 11.28 -6.46 15.29
CA MET A 57 10.12 -7.20 15.83
C MET A 57 8.95 -7.27 14.85
N LEU A 58 8.65 -6.16 14.16
CA LEU A 58 7.59 -6.09 13.15
C LEU A 58 7.93 -6.91 11.90
N LYS A 59 9.21 -7.05 11.55
CA LYS A 59 9.65 -7.91 10.45
C LYS A 59 9.66 -9.39 10.82
N THR A 60 9.81 -9.73 12.10
CA THR A 60 9.82 -11.11 12.58
C THR A 60 8.48 -11.52 13.18
N LEU A 61 7.38 -10.96 12.69
CA LEU A 61 6.04 -11.33 13.16
C LEU A 61 5.77 -12.81 12.81
N PRO A 62 5.21 -13.59 13.75
CA PRO A 62 4.78 -14.95 13.44
C PRO A 62 3.74 -14.95 12.32
N LEU A 63 3.86 -15.91 11.39
CA LEU A 63 2.94 -16.06 10.26
C LEU A 63 1.47 -16.07 10.71
N VAL A 64 1.13 -16.81 11.77
CA VAL A 64 -0.23 -16.87 12.33
C VAL A 64 -0.77 -15.48 12.65
N SER A 65 0.05 -14.62 13.25
CA SER A 65 -0.34 -13.25 13.59
C SER A 65 -0.59 -12.41 12.33
N ILE A 66 0.25 -12.57 11.30
CA ILE A 66 0.07 -11.89 10.01
C ILE A 66 -1.25 -12.32 9.36
N LEU A 67 -1.53 -13.62 9.31
CA LEU A 67 -2.78 -14.14 8.73
C LEU A 67 -4.02 -13.63 9.47
N GLN A 68 -3.98 -13.64 10.80
CA GLN A 68 -5.09 -13.13 11.62
C GLN A 68 -5.33 -11.64 11.35
N MET A 69 -4.28 -10.83 11.36
CA MET A 69 -4.38 -9.39 11.07
C MET A 69 -4.94 -9.15 9.67
N ASN A 70 -4.45 -9.88 8.66
CA ASN A 70 -4.91 -9.74 7.29
C ASN A 70 -6.39 -10.12 7.13
N LYS A 71 -6.83 -11.19 7.79
CA LYS A 71 -8.25 -11.58 7.80
C LYS A 71 -9.13 -10.47 8.37
N GLU A 72 -8.75 -9.89 9.52
CA GLU A 72 -9.50 -8.79 10.11
C GLU A 72 -9.50 -7.53 9.22
N ILE A 73 -8.38 -7.24 8.55
CA ILE A 73 -8.28 -6.11 7.63
C ILE A 73 -9.23 -6.29 6.46
N GLU A 74 -9.30 -7.48 5.84
CA GLU A 74 -10.24 -7.74 4.75
C GLU A 74 -11.69 -7.59 5.18
N GLU A 75 -12.06 -8.12 6.35
CA GLU A 75 -13.42 -7.98 6.86
C GLU A 75 -13.79 -6.51 7.10
N LYS A 76 -12.90 -5.74 7.73
CA LYS A 76 -13.09 -4.30 7.95
C LYS A 76 -13.16 -3.54 6.62
N ASN A 77 -12.36 -3.91 5.63
CA ASN A 77 -12.40 -3.32 4.30
C ASN A 77 -13.72 -3.66 3.58
N ALA A 78 -14.22 -4.89 3.67
CA ALA A 78 -15.51 -5.26 3.09
C ALA A 78 -16.66 -4.44 3.68
N VAL A 79 -16.64 -4.19 5.00
CA VAL A 79 -17.61 -3.31 5.66
C VAL A 79 -17.51 -1.87 5.16
N ARG A 80 -16.30 -1.32 5.03
CA ARG A 80 -16.07 0.02 4.48
C ARG A 80 -16.54 0.13 3.04
N SER A 81 -16.18 -0.83 2.19
CA SER A 81 -16.58 -0.89 0.79
C SER A 81 -18.10 -0.93 0.64
N ARG A 82 -18.79 -1.77 1.44
CA ARG A 82 -20.26 -1.79 1.48
C ARG A 82 -20.84 -0.46 1.96
N LYS A 83 -20.24 0.19 2.96
CA LYS A 83 -20.68 1.50 3.44
C LYS A 83 -20.53 2.58 2.35
N THR A 84 -19.42 2.58 1.61
CA THR A 84 -19.21 3.46 0.46
C THR A 84 -20.23 3.20 -0.64
N PHE A 85 -20.49 1.93 -0.96
CA PHE A 85 -21.51 1.55 -1.94
C PHE A 85 -22.91 2.05 -1.53
N ASN A 86 -23.30 1.87 -0.28
CA ASN A 86 -24.60 2.31 0.22
C ASN A 86 -24.73 3.86 0.22
N HIS A 87 -23.67 4.58 0.58
CA HIS A 87 -23.62 6.04 0.48
C HIS A 87 -23.78 6.52 -0.96
N LEU A 88 -23.15 5.85 -1.92
CA LEU A 88 -23.28 6.17 -3.35
C LEU A 88 -24.69 5.87 -3.88
N PHE A 89 -25.34 4.83 -3.37
CA PHE A 89 -26.69 4.42 -3.78
C PHE A 89 -27.78 5.32 -3.21
N ASP A 90 -27.71 5.64 -1.91
CA ASP A 90 -28.64 6.56 -1.23
C ASP A 90 -27.89 7.44 -0.21
N PRO A 91 -27.37 8.60 -0.65
CA PRO A 91 -26.67 9.53 0.22
C PRO A 91 -27.54 10.10 1.35
N THR A 92 -28.86 10.10 1.17
CA THR A 92 -29.84 10.65 2.11
C THR A 92 -30.03 9.73 3.31
N ALA A 93 -30.17 8.41 3.08
CA ALA A 93 -30.23 7.41 4.15
C ALA A 93 -28.85 7.05 4.72
N HIS A 94 -27.79 7.21 3.92
CA HIS A 94 -26.42 6.87 4.31
C HIS A 94 -25.54 8.11 4.18
N THR A 95 -25.57 8.99 5.17
CA THR A 95 -24.93 10.32 5.08
C THR A 95 -23.40 10.31 5.09
N VAL A 96 -22.78 9.21 5.53
CA VAL A 96 -21.32 9.12 5.68
C VAL A 96 -20.77 8.04 4.74
N PRO A 97 -19.82 8.36 3.85
CA PRO A 97 -19.14 7.35 3.04
C PRO A 97 -18.32 6.37 3.90
N GLY A 98 -17.93 5.24 3.32
CA GLY A 98 -16.91 4.39 3.92
C GLY A 98 -15.56 5.09 3.90
N SER A 99 -14.73 4.83 4.92
CA SER A 99 -13.34 5.32 4.94
C SER A 99 -12.48 4.53 3.96
N ASP A 100 -11.29 5.04 3.66
CA ASP A 100 -10.29 4.32 2.87
C ASP A 100 -10.01 2.92 3.41
N GLU A 101 -9.70 2.01 2.49
CA GLU A 101 -9.28 0.64 2.81
C GLU A 101 -7.87 0.61 3.44
N ALA A 102 -7.66 -0.33 4.35
CA ALA A 102 -6.35 -0.60 4.92
C ALA A 102 -5.58 -1.62 4.07
N SER A 103 -4.27 -1.44 3.95
CA SER A 103 -3.40 -2.38 3.27
C SER A 103 -3.19 -3.66 4.09
N LEU A 104 -3.05 -4.79 3.40
CA LEU A 104 -2.64 -6.04 4.04
C LEU A 104 -1.17 -5.99 4.43
N VAL A 105 -0.83 -6.73 5.49
CA VAL A 105 0.56 -7.04 5.85
C VAL A 105 1.09 -8.03 4.82
N SER A 106 2.24 -7.73 4.23
CA SER A 106 2.87 -8.58 3.22
C SER A 106 3.32 -9.90 3.82
N LEU A 107 3.05 -11.00 3.11
CA LEU A 107 3.72 -12.28 3.30
C LEU A 107 5.01 -12.28 2.48
N ASP A 108 6.05 -12.95 2.98
CA ASP A 108 7.27 -13.16 2.20
C ASP A 108 7.10 -14.32 1.21
N ASP A 109 8.04 -14.43 0.27
CA ASP A 109 8.00 -15.48 -0.76
C ASP A 109 8.16 -16.89 -0.16
N ALA A 110 8.84 -17.01 0.99
CA ALA A 110 9.01 -18.30 1.65
C ALA A 110 7.69 -18.80 2.24
N ASP A 111 6.91 -17.92 2.85
CA ASP A 111 5.57 -18.21 3.39
C ASP A 111 4.60 -18.50 2.25
N LEU A 112 4.59 -17.68 1.19
CA LEU A 112 3.77 -17.92 0.00
C LEU A 112 4.07 -19.29 -0.63
N ASN A 113 5.35 -19.65 -0.79
CA ASN A 113 5.73 -20.96 -1.32
C ASN A 113 5.26 -22.13 -0.44
N ARG A 114 5.17 -21.95 0.89
CA ARG A 114 4.62 -22.98 1.79
C ARG A 114 3.11 -23.17 1.57
N PHE A 115 2.38 -22.10 1.26
CA PHE A 115 0.94 -22.18 0.97
C PHE A 115 0.59 -22.94 -0.30
N ARG A 116 1.54 -23.15 -1.21
CA ARG A 116 1.34 -24.07 -2.34
C ARG A 116 1.13 -25.52 -1.90
N ILE A 117 1.67 -25.89 -0.74
CA ILE A 117 1.53 -27.23 -0.20
C ILE A 117 0.14 -27.35 0.44
N PRO A 118 -0.77 -28.19 -0.08
CA PRO A 118 -2.15 -28.23 0.41
C PRO A 118 -2.26 -28.59 1.90
N SER A 119 -1.39 -29.47 2.39
CA SER A 119 -1.36 -29.84 3.82
C SER A 119 -0.94 -28.69 4.74
N PHE A 120 -0.09 -27.79 4.25
CA PHE A 120 0.29 -26.59 4.99
C PHE A 120 -0.87 -25.59 5.04
N ALA A 121 -1.50 -25.30 3.89
CA ALA A 121 -2.68 -24.43 3.86
C ALA A 121 -3.83 -24.96 4.74
N ALA A 122 -4.05 -26.28 4.74
CA ALA A 122 -5.03 -26.96 5.58
C ALA A 122 -4.76 -26.84 7.09
N SER A 123 -3.56 -26.42 7.51
CA SER A 123 -3.23 -26.16 8.92
C SER A 123 -3.82 -24.83 9.42
N PHE A 124 -4.27 -23.96 8.53
CA PHE A 124 -4.78 -22.62 8.86
C PHE A 124 -6.17 -22.32 8.28
N PRO A 125 -7.14 -23.25 8.33
CA PRO A 125 -8.38 -23.15 7.56
C PRO A 125 -9.19 -21.89 7.90
N ASN A 126 -9.15 -21.47 9.16
CA ASN A 126 -9.87 -20.30 9.66
C ASN A 126 -9.11 -18.98 9.46
N LEU A 127 -7.88 -19.00 8.97
CA LEU A 127 -7.03 -17.82 8.79
C LEU A 127 -6.76 -17.49 7.32
N ILE A 128 -7.13 -18.38 6.40
CA ILE A 128 -7.09 -18.08 4.96
C ILE A 128 -8.19 -17.06 4.65
N TYR A 129 -7.75 -15.87 4.25
CA TYR A 129 -8.61 -14.78 3.80
C TYR A 129 -8.81 -14.84 2.28
N ALA A 130 -9.77 -14.09 1.75
CA ALA A 130 -10.28 -14.30 0.39
C ALA A 130 -9.20 -14.10 -0.68
N LYS A 131 -8.37 -13.05 -0.56
CA LYS A 131 -7.26 -12.82 -1.50
C LYS A 131 -6.21 -13.93 -1.47
N LEU A 132 -5.89 -14.49 -0.29
CA LEU A 132 -4.95 -15.60 -0.19
C LEU A 132 -5.55 -16.89 -0.75
N ALA A 133 -6.81 -17.20 -0.45
CA ALA A 133 -7.51 -18.34 -1.03
C ALA A 133 -7.51 -18.29 -2.57
N LYS A 134 -7.81 -17.11 -3.12
CA LYS A 134 -7.76 -16.88 -4.56
C LYS A 134 -6.35 -17.14 -5.12
N TRP A 135 -5.32 -16.60 -4.48
CA TRP A 135 -3.94 -16.80 -4.91
C TRP A 135 -3.55 -18.30 -4.90
N ILE A 136 -3.92 -19.05 -3.86
CA ILE A 136 -3.67 -20.48 -3.78
C ILE A 136 -4.35 -21.22 -4.95
N ALA A 137 -5.61 -20.90 -5.25
CA ALA A 137 -6.35 -21.52 -6.34
C ALA A 137 -5.76 -21.18 -7.72
N ASP A 138 -5.36 -19.92 -7.94
CA ASP A 138 -4.74 -19.48 -9.19
C ASP A 138 -3.41 -20.22 -9.46
N GLU A 139 -2.62 -20.48 -8.41
CA GLU A 139 -1.36 -21.22 -8.52
C GLU A 139 -1.59 -22.74 -8.73
N GLU A 140 -2.61 -23.34 -8.11
CA GLU A 140 -2.98 -24.75 -8.38
C GLU A 140 -3.35 -24.98 -9.85
N ILE A 141 -4.08 -24.04 -10.45
CA ILE A 141 -4.46 -24.10 -11.87
C ILE A 141 -3.21 -24.03 -12.78
N LYS A 142 -2.21 -23.24 -12.40
CA LYS A 142 -0.98 -23.06 -13.17
C LYS A 142 -0.08 -24.30 -13.15
N GLU A 143 -0.09 -25.07 -12.06
CA GLU A 143 0.71 -26.31 -11.93
C GLU A 143 0.03 -27.54 -12.53
N LYS A 144 -1.25 -27.45 -12.94
CA LYS A 144 -1.96 -28.52 -13.65
C LYS A 144 -1.82 -28.33 -15.16
N PRO A 145 -0.83 -28.95 -15.84
CA PRO A 145 -0.79 -28.90 -17.30
C PRO A 145 -2.10 -29.49 -17.82
N ALA A 146 -2.72 -28.80 -18.76
CA ALA A 146 -3.82 -29.31 -19.56
C ALA A 146 -3.40 -30.68 -20.08
N LEU A 147 -3.99 -31.75 -19.54
CA LEU A 147 -3.80 -33.10 -20.05
C LEU A 147 -4.26 -33.07 -21.50
N ALA A 148 -3.28 -33.08 -22.39
CA ALA A 148 -3.46 -33.30 -23.80
C ALA A 148 -4.30 -34.58 -23.95
N PHE A 149 -5.50 -34.42 -24.51
CA PHE A 149 -6.31 -35.53 -24.94
C PHE A 149 -5.46 -36.45 -25.81
N PRO A 150 -5.30 -37.75 -25.48
CA PRO A 150 -4.71 -38.67 -26.43
C PRO A 150 -5.68 -38.76 -27.62
N GLN A 151 -5.23 -38.26 -28.78
CA GLN A 151 -5.81 -38.55 -30.08
C GLN A 151 -5.86 -40.07 -30.24
N LEU A 152 -7.06 -40.65 -30.13
CA LEU A 152 -7.32 -42.01 -30.58
C LEU A 152 -7.53 -41.96 -32.09
N LEU A 153 -6.53 -42.51 -32.80
CA LEU A 153 -6.61 -42.99 -34.18
C LEU A 153 -7.66 -44.09 -34.32
#